data_AF-A0A2N5SF70-F1
#
_entry.id   AF-A0A2N5SF70-F1
#
_cell.length_a   1.000
_cell.length_b   1.000
_cell.length_c   1.000
_cell.angle_alpha   90.00
_cell.angle_beta   90.00
_cell.angle_gamma   90.00
#
_symmetry.space_group_name_H-M   'P 1'
#
loop_
_entity.id
_entity.type
_entity.pdbx_description
1 polymer ?
#
loop_
_entity_poly.entity_id
_entity_poly.type
_entity_poly.pdbx_seq_one_letter_code
_entity_poly.pdbx_strand_id
1 'polypeptide(L)'
;DVFRYAMLALRKRWALPGRYLGATGLSWDTLTGYCGHTMLQHDVTGRPIFIHMNLLKQIPSGITRGTTFKRTRTVNIKLIGNETEMDHGVEADMLANADDTGKAILDAPAPVRRRAALERGLQPFLHGGGNTAICADISWKDPGLRPTEDVPKWENPTELVSWNDDPRLNDFEDRYYDMGGSTTAVGF
;
A
#
# COMPACT_ATOMS: atom_id res chain seq x y z
N ASP A 1 2.84 -7.50 -6.48
CA ASP A 1 4.31 -7.62 -6.34
C ASP A 1 4.61 -7.85 -4.88
N VAL A 2 5.47 -8.82 -4.64
CA VAL A 2 5.79 -9.39 -3.34
C VAL A 2 7.03 -8.75 -2.73
N PHE A 3 7.61 -7.66 -3.27
CA PHE A 3 8.86 -7.10 -2.76
C PHE A 3 8.87 -6.83 -1.26
N ARG A 4 7.83 -6.21 -0.69
CA ARG A 4 7.77 -6.00 0.77
C ARG A 4 7.78 -7.33 1.53
N TYR A 5 7.03 -8.32 1.06
CA TYR A 5 7.05 -9.67 1.61
C TYR A 5 8.40 -10.35 1.46
N ALA A 6 9.08 -10.17 0.32
CA ALA A 6 10.41 -10.68 0.09
C ALA A 6 11.42 -10.02 1.03
N MET A 7 11.34 -8.71 1.25
CA MET A 7 12.18 -7.99 2.22
C MET A 7 11.97 -8.49 3.65
N LEU A 8 10.71 -8.72 4.05
CA LEU A 8 10.36 -9.30 5.35
C LEU A 8 10.86 -10.75 5.47
N ALA A 9 10.61 -11.59 4.47
CA ALA A 9 11.00 -13.00 4.47
C ALA A 9 12.53 -13.18 4.46
N LEU A 10 13.25 -12.33 3.72
CA LEU A 10 14.71 -12.33 3.62
C LEU A 10 15.38 -11.55 4.76
N ARG A 11 14.61 -11.01 5.72
CA ARG A 11 15.09 -10.24 6.87
C ARG A 11 16.09 -9.15 6.47
N LYS A 12 15.70 -8.34 5.49
CA LYS A 12 16.57 -7.26 5.00
C LYS A 12 16.69 -6.17 6.06
N ARG A 13 17.93 -5.91 6.48
CA ARG A 13 18.27 -4.94 7.53
C ARG A 13 17.97 -3.49 7.12
N TRP A 14 18.00 -3.16 5.84
CA TRP A 14 17.78 -1.80 5.36
C TRP A 14 16.75 -1.76 4.21
N ALA A 15 16.11 -0.61 4.04
CA ALA A 15 15.18 -0.29 2.95
C ALA A 15 13.80 -1.00 2.97
N LEU A 16 13.24 -1.33 4.13
CA LEU A 16 11.83 -1.71 4.18
C LEU A 16 10.94 -0.46 3.98
N PRO A 17 9.95 -0.47 3.08
CA PRO A 17 9.07 0.68 2.90
C PRO A 17 8.40 1.15 4.21
N GLY A 18 8.31 2.45 4.42
CA GLY A 18 7.66 3.08 5.57
C GLY A 18 6.14 2.90 5.55
N ARG A 19 5.56 2.59 4.39
CA ARG A 19 4.14 2.22 4.23
C ARG A 19 4.01 0.88 3.53
N TYR A 20 2.86 0.23 3.74
CA TYR A 20 2.50 -0.94 2.97
C TYR A 20 2.38 -0.60 1.47
N LEU A 21 2.44 -1.61 0.60
CA LEU A 21 2.29 -1.41 -0.84
C LEU A 21 0.91 -0.81 -1.15
N GLY A 22 0.89 0.31 -1.87
CA GLY A 22 -0.35 0.89 -2.37
C GLY A 22 -0.84 0.11 -3.59
N ALA A 23 -2.07 -0.37 -3.54
CA ALA A 23 -2.79 -0.81 -4.73
C ALA A 23 -3.36 0.45 -5.38
N THR A 24 -2.98 0.78 -6.60
CA THR A 24 -3.38 1.99 -7.34
C THR A 24 -4.32 1.65 -8.48
N GLY A 25 -5.36 2.47 -8.62
CA GLY A 25 -6.50 2.22 -9.48
C GLY A 25 -6.97 3.47 -10.23
N LEU A 26 -7.90 3.23 -11.17
CA LEU A 26 -8.57 4.24 -11.98
C LEU A 26 -9.43 5.18 -11.12
N SER A 27 -9.95 6.25 -11.73
CA SER A 27 -10.93 7.14 -11.09
C SER A 27 -12.27 6.46 -10.80
N TRP A 28 -12.56 5.32 -11.41
CA TRP A 28 -13.79 4.53 -11.21
C TRP A 28 -13.51 3.09 -10.83
N ASP A 29 -14.55 2.43 -10.30
CA ASP A 29 -14.53 1.03 -9.95
C ASP A 29 -14.76 0.15 -11.18
N THR A 30 -14.13 -1.02 -11.19
CA THR A 30 -14.45 -2.09 -12.14
C THR A 30 -15.75 -2.78 -11.74
N LEU A 31 -16.22 -3.72 -12.57
CA LEU A 31 -17.40 -4.53 -12.25
C LEU A 31 -17.30 -5.27 -10.90
N THR A 32 -16.09 -5.54 -10.41
CA THR A 32 -15.85 -6.19 -9.11
C THR A 32 -15.47 -5.21 -8.00
N GLY A 33 -15.68 -3.90 -8.20
CA GLY A 33 -15.33 -2.85 -7.25
C GLY A 33 -13.97 -2.19 -7.55
N TYR A 34 -13.38 -1.58 -6.52
CA TYR A 34 -12.05 -0.99 -6.61
C TYR A 34 -11.03 -1.98 -7.19
N CYS A 35 -10.17 -1.51 -8.09
CA CYS A 35 -9.20 -2.36 -8.77
C CYS A 35 -7.81 -1.73 -8.72
N GLY A 36 -6.90 -2.34 -7.93
CA GLY A 36 -5.48 -2.02 -8.00
C GLY A 36 -4.83 -2.69 -9.20
N HIS A 37 -4.76 -1.98 -10.32
CA HIS A 37 -4.07 -2.45 -11.54
C HIS A 37 -2.63 -1.95 -11.64
N THR A 38 -2.29 -0.95 -10.84
CA THR A 38 -0.98 -0.33 -10.71
C THR A 38 -0.54 -0.49 -9.27
N MET A 39 0.77 -0.54 -9.02
CA MET A 39 1.29 -0.53 -7.66
C MET A 39 2.06 0.74 -7.39
N LEU A 40 1.89 1.28 -6.18
CA LEU A 40 2.62 2.41 -5.65
C LEU A 40 3.53 1.93 -4.51
N GLN A 41 4.83 2.04 -4.73
CA GLN A 41 5.86 1.73 -3.74
C GLN A 41 6.34 3.01 -3.05
N HIS A 42 6.70 2.86 -1.77
CA HIS A 42 7.15 3.93 -0.92
C HIS A 42 8.59 3.68 -0.45
N ASP A 43 9.34 4.74 -0.16
CA ASP A 43 10.61 4.65 0.56
C ASP A 43 10.42 4.31 2.04
N VAL A 44 11.52 4.25 2.79
CA VAL A 44 11.56 3.98 4.24
C VAL A 44 10.78 4.98 5.08
N THR A 45 10.52 6.18 4.59
CA THR A 45 9.72 7.22 5.26
C THR A 45 8.24 7.18 4.87
N GLY A 46 7.88 6.33 3.92
CA GLY A 46 6.51 6.23 3.42
C GLY A 46 6.20 7.22 2.29
N ARG A 47 7.21 7.80 1.66
CA ARG A 47 7.02 8.70 0.51
C ARG A 47 7.00 7.90 -0.80
N PRO A 48 6.12 8.26 -1.76
CA PRO A 48 6.09 7.66 -3.09
C PRO A 48 7.46 7.67 -3.77
N ILE A 49 7.91 6.53 -4.31
CA ILE A 49 9.18 6.44 -5.06
C ILE A 49 9.06 5.73 -6.40
N PHE A 50 8.09 4.84 -6.56
CA PHE A 50 8.00 4.03 -7.76
C PHE A 50 6.56 3.61 -8.03
N ILE A 51 6.18 3.69 -9.30
CA ILE A 51 4.86 3.29 -9.80
C ILE A 51 5.07 2.24 -10.88
N HIS A 52 4.42 1.09 -10.73
CA HIS A 52 4.47 0.01 -11.70
C HIS A 52 3.09 -0.26 -12.27
N MET A 53 2.94 -0.19 -13.59
CA MET A 53 1.69 -0.49 -14.28
C MET A 53 1.61 -2.01 -14.52
N ASN A 54 1.03 -2.75 -13.58
CA ASN A 54 1.01 -4.22 -13.65
C ASN A 54 -0.01 -4.74 -14.67
N LEU A 55 -1.29 -4.46 -14.38
CA LEU A 55 -2.45 -5.11 -14.97
C LEU A 55 -3.26 -4.12 -15.82
N LEU A 56 -2.73 -2.90 -16.01
CA LEU A 56 -3.32 -1.87 -16.87
C LEU A 56 -3.60 -2.39 -18.29
N LYS A 57 -2.75 -3.29 -18.80
CA LYS A 57 -2.91 -3.99 -20.08
C LYS A 57 -4.17 -4.86 -20.20
N GLN A 58 -4.84 -5.18 -19.11
CA GLN A 58 -6.06 -5.98 -19.10
C GLN A 58 -7.33 -5.12 -19.08
N ILE A 59 -7.18 -3.79 -19.07
CA ILE A 59 -8.31 -2.87 -19.10
C ILE A 59 -8.54 -2.46 -20.56
N PRO A 60 -9.70 -2.81 -21.15
CA PRO A 60 -9.89 -2.76 -22.61
C PRO A 60 -10.04 -1.34 -23.16
N SER A 61 -10.43 -0.36 -22.33
CA SER A 61 -10.67 1.03 -22.78
C SER A 61 -10.76 2.01 -21.61
N GLY A 62 -10.76 3.32 -21.93
CA GLY A 62 -11.00 4.40 -20.95
C GLY A 62 -9.75 4.88 -20.23
N ILE A 63 -8.60 4.26 -20.47
CA ILE A 63 -7.34 4.67 -19.84
C ILE A 63 -6.77 5.86 -20.62
N THR A 64 -6.84 7.04 -20.02
CA THR A 64 -6.39 8.31 -20.61
C THR A 64 -5.89 9.23 -19.50
N ARG A 65 -5.38 10.41 -19.89
CA ARG A 65 -5.15 11.50 -18.94
C ARG A 65 -6.45 11.82 -18.19
N GLY A 66 -6.35 11.94 -16.87
CA GLY A 66 -7.45 12.18 -15.95
C GLY A 66 -8.10 10.91 -15.38
N THR A 67 -7.65 9.72 -15.79
CA THR A 67 -8.30 8.46 -15.41
C THR A 67 -7.35 7.38 -14.93
N THR A 68 -6.05 7.52 -15.15
CA THR A 68 -5.08 6.42 -15.04
C THR A 68 -4.60 6.19 -13.61
N PHE A 69 -4.28 7.26 -12.89
CA PHE A 69 -3.73 7.18 -11.52
C PHE A 69 -4.51 8.13 -10.62
N LYS A 70 -5.62 7.65 -10.06
CA LYS A 70 -6.55 8.54 -9.35
C LYS A 70 -6.85 8.11 -7.94
N ARG A 71 -6.76 6.82 -7.63
CA ARG A 71 -7.08 6.33 -6.29
C ARG A 71 -6.10 5.25 -5.87
N THR A 72 -5.68 5.25 -4.61
CA THR A 72 -4.87 4.17 -4.04
C THR A 72 -5.58 3.61 -2.82
N ARG A 73 -5.73 2.27 -2.75
CA ARG A 73 -5.94 1.61 -1.47
C ARG A 73 -4.60 1.51 -0.75
N THR A 74 -4.54 2.11 0.43
CA THR A 74 -3.34 2.19 1.26
C THR A 74 -3.65 1.79 2.69
N VAL A 75 -2.61 1.73 3.52
CA VAL A 75 -2.69 1.51 4.96
C VAL A 75 -2.40 2.83 5.67
N ASN A 76 -3.39 3.32 6.41
CA ASN A 76 -3.29 4.50 7.25
C ASN A 76 -2.57 4.15 8.55
N ILE A 77 -1.34 4.66 8.68
CA ILE A 77 -0.56 4.56 9.91
C ILE A 77 -0.76 5.89 10.66
N LYS A 78 -1.63 5.88 11.68
CA LYS A 78 -1.90 7.05 12.50
C LYS A 78 -0.70 7.37 13.41
N LEU A 79 -0.14 8.57 13.26
CA LEU A 79 0.83 9.14 14.18
C LEU A 79 0.12 9.51 15.50
N ILE A 80 0.73 9.19 16.64
CA ILE A 80 0.18 9.48 17.97
C ILE A 80 1.09 10.48 18.71
N GLY A 81 0.50 11.49 19.33
CA GLY A 81 1.25 12.49 20.10
C GLY A 81 2.22 13.28 19.22
N ASN A 82 3.51 13.19 19.52
CA ASN A 82 4.59 13.91 18.82
C ASN A 82 5.35 13.04 17.78
N GLU A 83 4.77 11.91 17.39
CA GLU A 83 5.36 11.04 16.37
C GLU A 83 5.43 11.71 15.00
N THR A 84 6.50 11.40 14.26
CA THR A 84 6.79 11.88 12.91
C THR A 84 6.91 10.70 11.94
N GLU A 85 6.84 10.96 10.63
CA GLU A 85 7.06 9.90 9.62
C GLU A 85 8.44 9.22 9.76
N MET A 86 9.44 9.93 10.29
CA MET A 86 10.78 9.38 10.52
C MET A 86 10.81 8.33 11.64
N ASP A 87 9.92 8.44 12.62
CA ASP A 87 9.79 7.46 13.70
C ASP A 87 9.25 6.11 13.19
N HIS A 88 8.78 6.06 11.94
CA HIS A 88 8.34 4.85 11.24
C HIS A 88 9.38 4.30 10.25
N GLY A 89 10.60 4.84 10.22
CA GLY A 89 11.73 4.20 9.55
C GLY A 89 12.06 2.87 10.23
N VAL A 90 12.05 1.77 9.48
CA VAL A 90 12.07 0.41 10.06
C VAL A 90 12.97 -0.55 9.29
N GLU A 91 13.54 -1.51 10.02
CA GLU A 91 14.15 -2.70 9.46
C GLU A 91 13.15 -3.85 9.37
N ALA A 92 13.40 -4.85 8.52
CA ALA A 92 12.51 -6.01 8.42
C ALA A 92 12.33 -6.76 9.75
N ASP A 93 13.41 -6.90 10.53
CA ASP A 93 13.39 -7.63 11.80
C ASP A 93 12.64 -6.88 12.91
N MET A 94 12.38 -5.57 12.74
CA MET A 94 11.53 -4.78 13.65
C MET A 94 10.02 -4.96 13.36
N LEU A 95 9.66 -5.59 12.24
CA LEU A 95 8.27 -5.93 11.91
C LEU A 95 8.02 -7.45 11.88
N ALA A 96 9.04 -8.24 11.56
CA ALA A 96 8.90 -9.68 11.41
C ALA A 96 8.58 -10.36 12.75
N ASN A 97 7.65 -11.32 12.70
CA ASN A 97 7.23 -12.14 13.84
C ASN A 97 6.75 -11.34 15.06
N ALA A 98 6.18 -10.14 14.85
CA ALA A 98 5.61 -9.36 15.94
C ALA A 98 4.55 -10.15 16.72
N ASP A 99 4.72 -10.26 18.04
CA ASP A 99 3.76 -10.94 18.92
C ASP A 99 2.53 -10.07 19.22
N ASP A 100 1.69 -10.49 20.18
CA ASP A 100 0.49 -9.74 20.61
C ASP A 100 0.81 -8.44 21.35
N THR A 101 2.05 -8.27 21.83
CA THR A 101 2.57 -7.02 22.39
C THR A 101 3.27 -6.15 21.35
N GLY A 102 3.33 -6.60 20.09
CA GLY A 102 4.02 -5.94 19.00
C GLY A 102 5.55 -6.09 19.05
N LYS A 103 6.09 -6.96 19.92
CA LYS A 103 7.52 -7.24 19.98
C LYS A 103 7.91 -8.13 18.81
N ALA A 104 8.83 -7.64 17.99
CA ALA A 104 9.38 -8.33 16.84
C ALA A 104 10.72 -9.01 17.19
N ILE A 105 11.46 -9.47 16.18
CA ILE A 105 12.77 -10.11 16.36
C ILE A 105 13.78 -9.13 16.98
N LEU A 106 13.78 -7.88 16.53
CA LEU A 106 14.57 -6.80 17.11
C LEU A 106 13.68 -5.87 17.94
N ASP A 107 14.25 -5.34 19.01
CA ASP A 107 13.61 -4.29 19.79
C ASP A 107 13.35 -3.07 18.89
N ALA A 108 12.14 -2.53 19.02
CA ALA A 108 11.68 -1.39 18.24
C ALA A 108 10.94 -0.39 19.13
N PRO A 109 10.97 0.90 18.79
CA PRO A 109 10.14 1.92 19.43
C PRO A 109 8.64 1.56 19.38
N ALA A 110 7.87 2.07 20.34
CA ALA A 110 6.43 1.80 20.44
C ALA A 110 5.64 2.07 19.13
N PRO A 111 5.91 3.12 18.33
CA PRO A 111 5.22 3.34 17.04
C PRO A 111 5.41 2.19 16.05
N VAL A 112 6.62 1.62 16.02
CA VAL A 112 6.98 0.51 15.14
C VAL A 112 6.32 -0.79 15.61
N ARG A 113 6.32 -1.06 16.92
CA ARG A 113 5.65 -2.24 17.50
C ARG A 113 4.16 -2.25 17.20
N ARG A 114 3.50 -1.10 17.41
CA ARG A 114 2.08 -0.89 17.09
C ARG A 114 1.77 -1.17 15.63
N ARG A 115 2.57 -0.58 14.74
CA ARG A 115 2.48 -0.82 13.30
C ARG A 115 2.67 -2.29 12.97
N ALA A 116 3.67 -2.96 13.54
CA ALA A 116 3.96 -4.37 13.28
C ALA A 116 2.77 -5.26 13.66
N ALA A 117 2.15 -5.02 14.82
CA ALA A 117 0.95 -5.71 15.26
C ALA A 117 -0.25 -5.47 14.32
N LEU A 118 -0.48 -4.21 13.91
CA LEU A 118 -1.56 -3.84 12.99
C LEU A 118 -1.39 -4.49 11.61
N GLU A 119 -0.18 -4.49 11.06
CA GLU A 119 0.13 -5.02 9.73
C GLU A 119 -0.06 -6.55 9.63
N ARG A 120 -0.12 -7.28 10.76
CA ARG A 120 -0.44 -8.73 10.77
C ARG A 120 -1.82 -9.06 10.19
N GLY A 121 -2.74 -8.11 10.24
CA GLY A 121 -4.08 -8.28 9.67
C GLY A 121 -4.15 -8.03 8.16
N LEU A 122 -3.09 -7.54 7.53
CA LEU A 122 -3.09 -7.20 6.10
C LEU A 122 -3.02 -8.45 5.24
N GLN A 123 -4.02 -8.61 4.37
CA GLN A 123 -4.16 -9.74 3.47
C GLN A 123 -4.24 -9.22 2.02
N PRO A 124 -3.21 -9.47 1.19
CA PRO A 124 -3.28 -9.20 -0.22
C PRO A 124 -4.15 -10.27 -0.86
N PHE A 125 -4.99 -9.86 -1.80
CA PHE A 125 -5.83 -10.79 -2.54
C PHE A 125 -5.96 -10.33 -3.98
N LEU A 126 -6.37 -11.28 -4.83
CA LEU A 126 -6.74 -11.02 -6.21
C LEU A 126 -8.25 -11.23 -6.36
N HIS A 127 -8.88 -10.38 -7.15
CA HIS A 127 -10.28 -10.54 -7.54
C HIS A 127 -10.47 -10.10 -9.00
N GLY A 128 -11.68 -10.31 -9.53
CA GLY A 128 -11.92 -10.15 -10.97
C GLY A 128 -11.38 -11.34 -11.77
N GLY A 129 -11.08 -11.10 -13.05
CA GLY A 129 -10.66 -12.14 -13.99
C GLY A 129 -11.81 -12.75 -14.80
N GLY A 130 -11.45 -13.55 -15.81
CA GLY A 130 -12.40 -14.08 -16.80
C GLY A 130 -12.79 -13.00 -17.81
N ASN A 131 -13.97 -12.38 -17.62
CA ASN A 131 -14.47 -11.29 -18.47
C ASN A 131 -14.11 -9.89 -17.93
N THR A 132 -13.40 -9.80 -16.81
CA THR A 132 -12.96 -8.54 -16.20
C THR A 132 -11.46 -8.53 -15.98
N ALA A 133 -10.86 -7.35 -15.80
CA ALA A 133 -9.45 -7.25 -15.43
C ALA A 133 -9.17 -7.97 -14.10
N ILE A 134 -8.01 -8.61 -13.99
CA ILE A 134 -7.51 -9.09 -12.71
C ILE A 134 -7.11 -7.86 -11.89
N CYS A 135 -7.56 -7.81 -10.65
CA CYS A 135 -7.32 -6.72 -9.72
C CYS A 135 -6.52 -7.23 -8.53
N ALA A 136 -5.46 -6.51 -8.16
CA ALA A 136 -4.78 -6.72 -6.90
C ALA A 136 -5.33 -5.74 -5.88
N ASP A 137 -5.68 -6.24 -4.70
CA ASP A 137 -6.15 -5.39 -3.61
C ASP A 137 -5.66 -5.90 -2.25
N ILE A 138 -5.86 -5.09 -1.22
CA ILE A 138 -5.53 -5.42 0.17
C ILE A 138 -6.78 -5.34 1.03
N SER A 139 -7.01 -6.35 1.85
CA SER A 139 -8.01 -6.30 2.91
C SER A 139 -7.29 -6.34 4.26
N TRP A 140 -7.99 -5.88 5.29
CA TRP A 140 -7.54 -6.10 6.66
C TRP A 140 -8.55 -6.99 7.36
N LYS A 141 -8.04 -8.03 8.01
CA LYS A 141 -8.81 -8.91 8.88
C LYS A 141 -8.18 -8.87 10.26
N ASP A 142 -9.02 -8.74 11.29
CA ASP A 142 -8.55 -8.73 12.67
C ASP A 142 -7.65 -9.95 12.93
N PRO A 143 -6.36 -9.75 13.25
CA PRO A 143 -5.43 -10.83 13.53
C PRO A 143 -5.70 -11.54 14.87
N GLY A 144 -6.70 -11.11 15.64
CA GLY A 144 -7.08 -11.71 16.93
C GLY A 144 -6.11 -11.36 18.06
N LEU A 145 -5.44 -10.22 17.96
CA LEU A 145 -4.48 -9.77 18.97
C LEU A 145 -5.20 -9.17 20.16
N ARG A 146 -4.75 -9.53 21.36
CA ARG A 146 -5.28 -8.96 22.60
C ARG A 146 -4.79 -7.51 22.72
N PRO A 147 -5.69 -6.54 22.92
CA PRO A 147 -5.27 -5.17 23.17
C PRO A 147 -4.39 -5.08 24.43
N THR A 148 -3.34 -4.26 24.36
CA THR A 148 -2.46 -3.93 25.48
C THR A 148 -2.32 -2.41 25.60
N GLU A 149 -1.64 -1.92 26.64
CA GLU A 149 -1.31 -0.49 26.75
C GLU A 149 -0.45 -0.02 25.57
N ASP A 150 0.49 -0.86 25.13
CA ASP A 150 1.37 -0.61 23.99
C ASP A 150 0.66 -0.76 22.63
N VAL A 151 -0.38 -1.60 22.54
CA VAL A 151 -1.04 -2.02 21.30
C VAL A 151 -2.57 -1.85 21.48
N PRO A 152 -3.15 -0.69 21.10
CA PRO A 152 -4.56 -0.43 21.29
C PRO A 152 -5.43 -1.34 20.39
N LYS A 153 -6.74 -1.38 20.65
CA LYS A 153 -7.70 -2.07 19.78
C LYS A 153 -7.63 -1.48 18.36
N TRP A 154 -7.45 -2.36 17.38
CA TRP A 154 -7.30 -1.97 15.99
C TRP A 154 -8.65 -1.91 15.27
N GLU A 155 -8.80 -0.89 14.43
CA GLU A 155 -9.81 -0.83 13.39
C GLU A 155 -9.13 -1.08 12.05
N ASN A 156 -9.92 -1.39 11.02
CA ASN A 156 -9.41 -1.57 9.67
C ASN A 156 -8.61 -0.31 9.25
N PRO A 157 -7.28 -0.42 9.06
CA PRO A 157 -6.45 0.72 8.71
C PRO A 157 -6.42 0.96 7.20
N THR A 158 -7.09 0.12 6.41
CA THR A 158 -7.12 0.30 4.96
C THR A 158 -8.11 1.38 4.59
N GLU A 159 -7.66 2.27 3.73
CA GLU A 159 -8.47 3.37 3.21
C GLU A 159 -8.26 3.50 1.71
N LEU A 160 -9.31 3.93 1.01
CA LEU A 160 -9.23 4.32 -0.38
C LEU A 160 -9.03 5.83 -0.44
N VAL A 161 -7.88 6.27 -0.93
CA VAL A 161 -7.49 7.68 -0.96
C VAL A 161 -7.47 8.17 -2.40
N SER A 162 -8.06 9.35 -2.63
CA SER A 162 -7.95 10.06 -3.90
C SER A 162 -6.58 10.72 -4.01
N TRP A 163 -5.93 10.58 -5.16
CA TRP A 163 -4.63 11.20 -5.40
C TRP A 163 -4.71 12.71 -5.44
N ASN A 164 -5.87 13.27 -5.82
CA ASN A 164 -6.09 14.70 -5.82
C ASN A 164 -5.97 15.31 -4.40
N ASP A 165 -6.18 14.49 -3.37
CA ASP A 165 -6.10 14.92 -1.97
C ASP A 165 -4.69 14.70 -1.37
N ASP A 166 -3.78 13.98 -2.06
CA ASP A 166 -2.39 13.82 -1.64
C ASP A 166 -1.50 14.86 -2.35
N PRO A 167 -0.83 15.78 -1.62
CA PRO A 167 -0.04 16.86 -2.21
C PRO A 167 1.18 16.38 -3.02
N ARG A 168 1.54 15.08 -2.93
CA ARG A 168 2.64 14.48 -3.68
C ARG A 168 2.17 13.78 -4.95
N LEU A 169 0.90 13.39 -5.01
CA LEU A 169 0.34 12.57 -6.09
C LEU A 169 -0.68 13.33 -6.95
N ASN A 170 -1.23 14.45 -6.46
CA ASN A 170 -2.27 15.22 -7.12
C ASN A 170 -1.92 15.61 -8.58
N ASP A 171 -0.68 16.00 -8.84
CA ASP A 171 -0.20 16.37 -10.18
C ASP A 171 0.52 15.24 -10.91
N PHE A 172 0.67 14.06 -10.29
CA PHE A 172 1.53 13.00 -10.83
C PHE A 172 1.09 12.58 -12.24
N GLU A 173 -0.20 12.35 -12.42
CA GLU A 173 -0.73 11.85 -13.69
C GLU A 173 -0.48 12.84 -14.83
N ASP A 174 -0.75 14.13 -14.60
CA ASP A 174 -0.54 15.16 -15.62
C ASP A 174 0.93 15.24 -15.98
N ARG A 175 1.83 15.25 -14.99
CA ARG A 175 3.29 15.22 -15.23
C ARG A 175 3.72 13.97 -15.98
N TYR A 176 3.14 12.80 -15.69
CA TYR A 176 3.43 11.56 -16.41
C TYR A 176 3.09 11.71 -17.91
N TYR A 177 1.90 12.21 -18.24
CA TYR A 177 1.50 12.41 -19.63
C TYR A 177 2.26 13.54 -20.32
N ASP A 178 2.62 14.61 -19.60
CA ASP A 178 3.42 15.72 -20.13
C ASP A 178 4.85 15.28 -20.51
N MET A 179 5.40 14.29 -19.81
CA MET A 179 6.66 13.63 -20.16
C MET A 179 6.54 12.65 -21.35
N GLY A 180 5.38 12.57 -22.01
CA GLY A 180 5.13 11.65 -23.11
C GLY A 180 4.64 10.26 -22.68
N GLY A 181 4.24 10.11 -21.42
CA GLY A 181 3.56 8.91 -20.94
C GLY A 181 2.35 8.58 -21.81
N SER A 182 2.19 7.31 -22.17
CA SER A 182 1.08 6.83 -23.00
C SER A 182 0.53 5.54 -22.43
N THR A 183 -0.79 5.40 -22.49
CA THR A 183 -1.55 4.27 -21.95
C THR A 183 -2.43 3.65 -23.03
N THR A 184 -2.09 3.91 -24.31
CA THR A 184 -2.74 3.33 -25.50
C THR A 184 -2.56 1.81 -25.49
N ALA A 185 -3.33 1.15 -24.64
CA ALA A 185 -3.51 -0.28 -24.61
C ALA A 185 -4.33 -0.61 -25.86
N VAL A 186 -3.64 -0.97 -26.95
CA VAL A 186 -4.25 -1.82 -27.95
C VAL A 186 -4.39 -3.16 -27.25
N GLY A 187 -5.59 -3.43 -26.69
CA GLY A 187 -5.89 -4.68 -26.02
C GLY A 187 -5.55 -5.88 -26.92
N PHE A 188 -5.17 -6.99 -26.30
CA PHE A 188 -4.99 -8.28 -26.99
C PHE A 188 -6.23 -8.68 -27.80
#